data_AF-A0A6F8TXM2-F1
#
_entry.id   AF-A0A6F8TXM2-F1
#
_cell.length_a   1.000
_cell.length_b   1.000
_cell.length_c   1.000
_cell.angle_alpha   90.00
_cell.angle_beta   90.00
_cell.angle_gamma   90.00
#
_symmetry.space_group_name_H-M   'P 1'
#
loop_
_entity.id
_entity.type
_entity.pdbx_description
1 polymer ?
#
loop_
_entity_poly.entity_id
_entity_poly.type
_entity_poly.pdbx_seq_one_letter_code
_entity_poly.pdbx_strand_id
1 'polypeptide(L)' 'MVLKKIQSSKEFSRKFMNAAQQSNLPEVHRLLQTIGTTVQPVVSFNPDGIRLVFDEKLGQVDCCHLIVIVRWT' A
#
# COMPACT_ATOMS: atom_id res chain seq x y z
N MET A 1 3.71 9.47 1.27
CA MET A 1 3.19 9.39 2.66
C MET A 1 3.02 7.95 3.15
N VAL A 2 2.45 7.03 2.36
CA VAL A 2 2.33 5.60 2.71
C VAL A 2 3.67 4.97 3.10
N LEU A 3 4.67 5.07 2.21
CA LEU A 3 6.01 4.54 2.48
C LEU A 3 6.66 5.16 3.72
N LYS A 4 6.45 6.46 3.95
CA LYS A 4 6.94 7.15 5.14
C LYS A 4 6.33 6.57 6.42
N LYS A 5 5.02 6.26 6.43
CA LYS A 5 4.36 5.64 7.58
C LYS A 5 4.88 4.22 7.84
N ILE A 6 5.10 3.45 6.77
CA ILE A 6 5.71 2.11 6.83
C ILE A 6 7.16 2.19 7.33
N GLN A 7 7.91 3.23 6.98
CA GLN A 7 9.28 3.38 7.46
C GLN A 7 9.35 3.88 8.91
N SER A 8 8.48 4.82 9.29
CA SER A 8 8.59 5.57 10.55
C SER A 8 7.86 4.93 11.73
N SER A 9 7.01 3.92 11.52
CA SER A 9 6.19 3.32 12.58
C SER A 9 6.28 1.79 12.54
N LYS A 10 7.21 1.22 13.31
CA LYS A 10 7.40 -0.23 13.43
C LYS A 10 6.10 -0.99 13.75
N GLU A 11 5.26 -0.43 14.59
CA GLU A 11 3.97 -1.03 14.94
C GLU A 11 3.02 -1.10 13.74
N PHE A 12 2.89 0.01 12.99
CA PHE A 12 2.08 0.05 11.78
C PHE A 12 2.59 -0.95 10.76
N SER A 13 3.90 -0.97 10.51
CA SER A 13 4.53 -1.87 9.53
C SER A 13 4.28 -3.32 9.87
N ARG A 14 4.41 -3.70 11.15
CA ARG A 14 4.09 -5.05 11.60
C ARG A 14 2.64 -5.41 11.33
N LYS A 15 1.68 -4.54 11.69
CA LYS A 15 0.25 -4.77 11.46
C LYS A 15 -0.06 -4.90 9.97
N PHE A 16 0.48 -4.00 9.16
CA PHE A 16 0.30 -3.96 7.71
C PHE A 16 0.87 -5.21 7.03
N MET A 17 2.11 -5.57 7.33
CA MET A 17 2.77 -6.75 6.76
C MET A 17 2.06 -8.04 7.19
N ASN A 18 1.66 -8.17 8.47
CA ASN A 18 0.93 -9.33 8.95
C ASN A 18 -0.42 -9.50 8.23
N ALA A 19 -1.18 -8.42 8.07
CA ALA A 19 -2.45 -8.45 7.35
C ALA A 19 -2.24 -8.87 5.88
N ALA A 20 -1.22 -8.34 5.23
CA ALA A 20 -0.90 -8.67 3.85
C ALA A 20 -0.44 -10.14 3.66
N GLN A 21 0.41 -10.66 4.55
CA GLN A 21 0.85 -12.06 4.54
C GLN A 21 -0.29 -13.05 4.77
N GLN A 22 -1.35 -12.63 5.48
CA GLN A 22 -2.58 -13.41 5.69
C GLN A 22 -3.61 -13.21 4.56
N SER A 23 -3.25 -12.50 3.49
CA SER A 23 -4.14 -12.13 2.39
C SER A 23 -5.41 -11.38 2.84
N ASN A 24 -5.34 -10.68 3.99
CA ASN A 24 -6.46 -9.95 4.56
C ASN A 24 -6.59 -8.56 3.92
N LEU A 25 -7.09 -8.52 2.68
CA LEU A 25 -7.28 -7.29 1.91
C LEU A 25 -8.14 -6.23 2.63
N PRO A 26 -9.26 -6.58 3.30
CA PRO A 26 -10.04 -5.61 4.06
C PRO A 26 -9.23 -4.87 5.13
N GLU A 27 -8.40 -5.60 5.90
CA GLU A 27 -7.58 -4.97 6.94
C GLU A 27 -6.45 -4.13 6.35
N VAL A 28 -5.82 -4.56 5.26
CA VAL A 28 -4.83 -3.76 4.53
C VAL A 28 -5.44 -2.43 4.07
N HIS A 29 -6.64 -2.46 3.47
CA HIS A 29 -7.34 -1.24 3.07
C HIS A 29 -7.69 -0.36 4.26
N ARG A 30 -8.21 -0.93 5.35
CA ARG A 30 -8.52 -0.19 6.58
C ARG A 30 -7.28 0.51 7.13
N LEU A 31 -6.13 -0.16 7.15
CA LEU A 31 -4.86 0.41 7.60
C LEU A 31 -4.38 1.54 6.68
N LEU A 32 -4.49 1.38 5.36
CA LEU A 32 -4.13 2.44 4.40
C LEU A 32 -5.02 3.69 4.52
N GLN A 33 -6.31 3.52 4.82
CA GLN A 33 -7.23 4.63 5.10
C GLN A 33 -6.83 5.45 6.33
N THR A 34 -6.10 4.85 7.29
CA THR A 34 -5.57 5.62 8.44
C THR A 34 -4.41 6.54 8.06
N ILE A 35 -3.83 6.35 6.87
CA ILE A 35 -2.82 7.24 6.31
C ILE A 35 -3.59 8.30 5.52
N GLY A 36 -3.49 9.56 5.96
CA GLY A 36 -4.15 10.70 5.30
C GLY A 36 -3.53 11.05 3.94
N THR A 37 -3.58 10.13 2.98
CA THR A 37 -3.11 10.31 1.60
C THR A 37 -4.27 10.58 0.65
N THR A 38 -4.08 11.55 -0.25
CA THR A 38 -5.06 11.93 -1.27
C THR A 38 -5.38 10.78 -2.23
N VAL A 39 -4.36 10.00 -2.62
CA VAL A 39 -4.50 8.85 -3.51
C VAL A 39 -4.29 7.57 -2.71
N GLN A 40 -5.31 6.71 -2.69
CA GLN A 40 -5.22 5.37 -2.11
C GLN A 40 -4.72 4.39 -3.17
N PRO A 41 -3.69 3.58 -2.88
CA PRO A 41 -3.16 2.65 -3.86
C PRO A 41 -4.08 1.44 -4.04
N VAL A 42 -4.11 0.90 -5.25
CA VAL A 42 -4.59 -0.47 -5.48
C VAL A 42 -3.53 -1.44 -4.95
N VAL A 43 -3.95 -2.38 -4.11
CA VAL A 43 -3.07 -3.34 -3.46
C VAL A 43 -3.26 -4.74 -4.03
N SER A 44 -2.15 -5.40 -4.34
CA SER A 44 -2.11 -6.85 -4.53
C SER A 44 -0.92 -7.46 -3.79
N PHE A 45 -0.99 -8.75 -3.50
CA PHE A 45 0.06 -9.48 -2.80
C PHE A 45 0.22 -10.87 -3.39
N ASN A 46 1.44 -11.37 -3.37
CA ASN A 46 1.81 -12.71 -3.80
C ASN A 46 2.92 -13.25 -2.87
N PRO A 47 3.39 -14.50 -3.06
CA PRO A 47 4.49 -15.04 -2.26
C PRO A 47 5.82 -14.27 -2.33
N ASP A 48 5.97 -13.30 -3.24
CA ASP A 48 7.18 -12.47 -3.37
C ASP A 48 7.08 -11.16 -2.58
N GLY A 49 5.88 -10.59 -2.47
CA GLY A 49 5.68 -9.32 -1.79
C GLY A 49 4.30 -8.69 -1.92
N ILE A 50 4.27 -7.40 -1.57
CA ILE A 50 3.14 -6.49 -1.73
C ILE A 50 3.42 -5.56 -2.91
N ARG A 51 2.46 -5.43 -3.81
CA ARG A 51 2.45 -4.44 -4.88
C ARG A 51 1.42 -3.36 -4.58
N LEU A 52 1.86 -2.11 -4.55
CA LEU A 52 1.06 -0.92 -4.36
C LEU A 52 1.09 -0.11 -5.67
N VAL A 53 -0.06 0.11 -6.29
CA VAL A 53 -0.19 0.93 -7.49
C VAL A 53 -0.91 2.21 -7.12
N PHE A 54 -0.18 3.32 -7.15
CA PHE A 54 -0.77 4.64 -7.03
C PHE A 54 -1.01 5.14 -8.45
N ASP A 55 -2.29 5.31 -8.76
CA ASP A 55 -2.78 5.80 -10.05
C ASP A 55 -3.55 7.09 -9.75
N GLU A 56 -3.08 8.20 -10.29
CA GLU A 56 -3.72 9.51 -10.13
C GLU A 56 -4.25 9.98 -11.48
N LYS A 57 -5.57 9.97 -11.63
CA LYS A 57 -6.21 10.44 -12.85
C LYS A 57 -6.18 11.97 -12.92
N LEU A 58 -5.37 12.51 -13.81
CA LEU A 58 -5.42 13.92 -14.21
C LEU A 58 -6.47 14.09 -15.32
N GLY A 59 -7.75 14.17 -14.91
CA GLY A 59 -8.88 14.26 -15.83
C GLY A 59 -9.12 12.94 -16.57
N GLN A 60 -9.05 12.95 -17.91
CA GLN A 60 -9.12 11.73 -18.75
C GLN A 60 -7.74 11.19 -19.16
N VAL A 61 -6.66 11.84 -18.73
CA VAL A 61 -5.31 11.39 -19.05
C VAL A 61 -4.88 10.38 -17.98
N ASP A 62 -4.61 9.16 -18.44
CA ASP A 62 -3.87 8.18 -17.64
C ASP A 62 -2.42 8.64 -17.54
N CYS A 63 -2.12 9.41 -16.50
CA CYS A 63 -0.77 9.87 -16.23
C CYS A 63 -0.34 9.32 -14.88
N CYS A 64 0.95 9.01 -14.82
CA CYS A 64 1.67 9.01 -13.56
C CYS A 64 1.33 7.81 -12.66
N HIS A 65 1.74 6.62 -13.12
CA HIS A 65 1.72 5.39 -12.33
C HIS A 65 2.96 5.28 -11.45
N LEU A 66 2.77 5.36 -10.13
CA LEU A 66 3.81 4.96 -9.18
C LEU A 66 3.51 3.54 -8.70
N ILE A 67 4.39 2.61 -9.06
CA ILE A 67 4.32 1.22 -8.61
C ILE A 67 5.41 1.00 -7.57
N VAL A 68 5.01 0.58 -6.38
CA VAL A 68 5.93 0.19 -5.31
C VAL A 68 5.76 -1.28 -5.02
N ILE A 69 6.88 -2.01 -5.01
CA ILE A 69 6.92 -3.42 -4.63
C ILE A 69 7.74 -3.54 -3.35
N VAL A 70 7.13 -4.08 -2.31
CA VAL A 70 7.79 -4.39 -1.03
C VAL A 70 7.90 -5.89 -0.92
N ARG A 71 9.13 -6.42 -0.84
CA ARG A 71 9.38 -7.85 -0.67
C ARG A 71 9.25 -8.26 0.80
N TRP A 72 9.00 -9.54 1.04
CA TRP A 72 8.86 -10.08 2.41
C TRP A 72 10.17 -10.20 3.20
N THR A 73 11.31 -10.11 2.51
CA THR A 73 12.67 -10.30 3.05
C THR A 73 13.14 -9.14 3.92
#